data_AF-A0A060QKG3-F1
#
_entry.id   AF-A0A060QKG3-F1
#
_cell.length_a   1.000
_cell.length_b   1.000
_cell.length_c   1.000
_cell.angle_alpha   90.00
_cell.angle_beta   90.00
_cell.angle_gamma   90.00
#
_symmetry.space_group_name_H-M   'P 1'
#
loop_
_entity.id
_entity.type
_entity.pdbx_description
1 polymer ?
#
loop_
_entity_poly.entity_id
_entity_poly.type
_entity_poly.pdbx_seq_one_letter_code
_entity_poly.pdbx_strand_id
1 'polypeptide(L)'
;MHVMHGILGGDGLPVGVWDDASEDSHGLHLRGRLSGMDTDYGRRLYGLVKDGALGGLSIGFSVRKDGATFGTEPGGPRRQIKAANLHEVSLVDDPSNALARVTEMRRRFYPAGP
;
A
#
# COMPACT_ATOMS: atom_id res chain seq x y z
N MET A 1 4.37 6.58 1.21
CA MET A 1 2.95 6.20 1.29
C MET A 1 2.14 7.38 0.79
N HIS A 2 1.36 7.20 -0.26
CA HIS A 2 0.44 8.21 -0.79
C HIS A 2 -1.01 7.71 -0.72
N VAL A 3 -1.97 8.58 -1.05
CA VAL A 3 -3.35 8.20 -1.35
C VAL A 3 -3.50 8.13 -2.85
N MET A 4 -4.09 7.05 -3.33
CA MET A 4 -4.12 6.68 -4.75
C MET A 4 -2.71 6.48 -5.33
N HIS A 5 -2.67 6.10 -6.61
CA HIS A 5 -1.46 5.80 -7.34
C HIS A 5 -0.58 7.06 -7.45
N GLY A 6 0.21 7.42 -6.43
CA GLY A 6 0.89 8.73 -6.35
C GLY A 6 1.63 9.21 -7.61
N ILE A 7 2.12 8.30 -8.46
CA ILE A 7 2.76 8.59 -9.76
C ILE A 7 1.77 8.65 -10.95
N LEU A 8 0.63 7.97 -10.86
CA LEU A 8 -0.37 7.82 -11.94
C LEU A 8 -1.72 8.51 -11.63
N GLY A 9 -1.86 9.14 -10.46
CA GLY A 9 -3.06 9.83 -9.98
C GLY A 9 -3.12 9.90 -8.44
N GLY A 10 -3.16 11.11 -7.88
CA GLY A 10 -3.20 11.38 -6.44
C GLY A 10 -2.69 12.80 -6.11
N ASP A 11 -2.82 13.22 -4.86
CA ASP A 11 -2.43 14.57 -4.38
C ASP A 11 -0.89 14.79 -4.37
N GLY A 12 -0.10 13.76 -4.69
CA GLY A 12 1.38 13.78 -4.70
C GLY A 12 2.02 13.97 -3.32
N LEU A 13 1.25 14.41 -2.32
CA LEU A 13 1.69 14.62 -0.96
C LEU A 13 1.77 13.29 -0.20
N PRO A 14 2.92 12.96 0.43
CA PRO A 14 3.03 11.78 1.27
C PRO A 14 2.09 11.87 2.47
N VAL A 15 1.37 10.79 2.74
CA VAL A 15 0.37 10.72 3.82
C VAL A 15 0.83 9.89 5.03
N GLY A 16 2.03 9.32 4.94
CA GLY A 16 2.55 8.46 5.98
C GLY A 16 3.92 7.90 5.66
N VAL A 17 4.45 7.16 6.63
CA VAL A 17 5.76 6.52 6.58
C VAL A 17 5.61 5.01 6.77
N TRP A 18 6.39 4.24 6.00
CA TRP A 18 6.55 2.81 6.24
C TRP A 18 7.71 2.60 7.21
N ASP A 19 7.44 1.91 8.31
CA ASP A 19 8.42 1.63 9.36
C ASP A 19 9.06 0.24 9.19
N ASP A 20 8.37 -0.71 8.54
CA ASP A 20 8.85 -2.08 8.31
C ASP A 20 8.25 -2.69 7.03
N ALA A 21 9.03 -3.55 6.38
CA ALA A 21 8.61 -4.37 5.25
C ALA A 21 9.29 -5.74 5.34
N SER A 22 8.47 -6.81 5.37
CA SER A 22 8.95 -8.18 5.53
C SER A 22 8.07 -9.16 4.77
N GLU A 23 8.64 -10.24 4.26
CA GLU A 23 7.88 -11.33 3.65
C GLU A 23 7.56 -12.40 4.69
N ASP A 24 6.33 -12.91 4.65
CA ASP A 24 5.87 -14.06 5.43
C ASP A 24 5.19 -15.11 4.54
N SER A 25 4.55 -16.12 5.14
CA SER A 25 3.86 -17.18 4.40
C SER A 25 2.62 -16.71 3.60
N HIS A 26 2.11 -15.51 3.86
CA HIS A 26 0.97 -14.92 3.16
C HIS A 26 1.41 -13.97 2.04
N GLY A 27 2.56 -13.30 2.21
CA GLY A 27 3.14 -12.41 1.21
C GLY A 27 3.96 -11.29 1.82
N LEU A 28 4.01 -10.13 1.15
CA LEU A 28 4.69 -8.95 1.64
C LEU A 28 3.83 -8.23 2.69
N HIS A 29 4.28 -8.26 3.94
CA HIS A 29 3.71 -7.52 5.05
C HIS A 29 4.39 -6.14 5.20
N LEU A 30 3.58 -5.11 5.45
CA LEU A 30 4.04 -3.75 5.65
C LEU A 30 3.47 -3.19 6.94
N ARG A 31 4.29 -2.45 7.67
CA ARG A 31 3.84 -1.70 8.84
C ARG A 31 4.25 -0.25 8.71
N GLY A 32 3.34 0.67 9.00
CA GLY A 32 3.59 2.09 8.88
C GLY A 32 2.61 2.93 9.70
N ARG A 33 2.71 4.24 9.54
CA ARG A 33 1.92 5.23 10.28
C ARG A 33 1.49 6.37 9.37
N LEU A 34 0.27 6.86 9.58
CA LEU A 34 -0.21 8.10 8.97
C LEU A 34 0.50 9.31 9.58
N SER A 35 0.79 10.30 8.74
CA SER A 35 1.40 11.58 9.11
C SER A 35 0.34 12.68 9.19
N GLY A 36 0.65 13.78 9.89
CA GLY A 36 -0.24 14.96 9.95
C GLY A 36 -1.55 14.73 10.70
N MET A 37 -1.56 13.86 11.71
CA MET A 37 -2.76 13.48 12.48
C MET A 37 -3.38 14.64 13.29
N ASP A 38 -2.64 15.71 13.50
CA ASP A 38 -3.06 16.98 14.10
C ASP A 38 -3.87 17.86 13.13
N THR A 39 -3.89 17.54 11.84
CA THR A 39 -4.66 18.25 10.80
C THR A 39 -6.02 17.59 10.51
N ASP A 40 -6.94 18.33 9.89
CA ASP A 40 -8.20 17.77 9.39
C ASP A 40 -7.98 16.69 8.34
N TYR A 41 -6.98 16.87 7.48
CA TYR A 41 -6.63 15.92 6.43
C TYR A 41 -6.20 14.57 7.02
N GLY A 42 -5.28 14.57 7.99
CA GLY A 42 -4.84 13.34 8.65
C GLY A 42 -5.96 12.64 9.41
N ARG A 43 -6.82 13.39 10.12
CA ARG A 43 -8.01 12.84 10.81
C ARG A 43 -9.00 12.21 9.83
N ARG A 44 -9.28 12.88 8.71
CA ARG A 44 -10.14 12.36 7.64
C ARG A 44 -9.57 11.07 7.07
N LEU A 45 -8.28 11.06 6.75
CA LEU A 45 -7.61 9.89 6.21
C LEU A 45 -7.67 8.69 7.17
N TYR A 46 -7.42 8.92 8.45
CA TYR A 46 -7.60 7.89 9.49
C TYR A 46 -9.02 7.31 9.48
N GLY A 47 -10.04 8.17 9.38
CA GLY A 47 -11.44 7.75 9.28
C GLY A 47 -11.67 6.81 8.10
N LEU A 48 -11.24 7.23 6.90
CA LEU A 48 -11.39 6.46 5.65
C LEU A 48 -10.65 5.12 5.66
N VAL A 49 -9.47 5.04 6.28
CA VAL A 49 -8.75 3.77 6.42
C VAL A 49 -9.47 2.87 7.43
N LYS A 50 -9.95 3.45 8.54
CA LYS A 50 -10.59 2.70 9.62
C LYS A 50 -11.97 2.16 9.22
N ASP A 51 -12.75 2.89 8.43
CA ASP A 51 -14.07 2.45 7.96
C ASP A 51 -13.99 1.57 6.70
N GLY A 52 -12.81 1.45 6.09
CA GLY A 52 -12.54 0.59 4.95
C GLY A 52 -12.75 1.24 3.58
N ALA A 53 -13.19 2.51 3.51
CA ALA A 53 -13.29 3.24 2.24
C ALA A 53 -11.92 3.37 1.55
N LEU A 54 -10.83 3.41 2.32
CA LEU A 54 -9.46 3.35 1.85
C LEU A 54 -8.74 2.11 2.42
N GLY A 55 -9.31 0.94 2.15
CA GLY A 55 -8.87 -0.34 2.71
C GLY A 55 -7.87 -1.15 1.86
N GLY A 56 -7.46 -0.64 0.70
CA GLY A 56 -6.56 -1.30 -0.23
C GLY A 56 -5.10 -0.82 -0.15
N LEU A 57 -4.19 -1.66 -0.64
CA LEU A 57 -2.80 -1.29 -0.90
C LEU A 57 -2.46 -1.59 -2.36
N SER A 58 -1.72 -0.69 -3.00
CA SER A 58 -1.18 -0.89 -4.35
C SER A 58 0.32 -0.64 -4.36
N ILE A 59 1.03 -1.42 -5.18
CA ILE A 59 2.50 -1.42 -5.26
C ILE A 59 2.91 -0.93 -6.65
N GLY A 60 3.60 0.20 -6.70
CA GLY A 60 4.33 0.63 -7.89
C GLY A 60 5.66 -0.12 -7.98
N PHE A 61 5.88 -0.86 -9.07
CA PHE A 61 7.13 -1.60 -9.29
C PHE A 61 7.56 -1.57 -10.75
N SER A 62 8.85 -1.80 -10.99
CA SER A 62 9.37 -2.13 -12.33
C SER A 62 9.89 -3.56 -12.36
N VAL A 63 9.67 -4.25 -13.46
CA VAL A 63 10.18 -5.61 -13.63
C VAL A 63 11.59 -5.54 -14.16
N ARG A 64 12.49 -6.32 -13.54
CA ARG A 64 13.89 -6.41 -13.97
C ARG A 64 13.98 -7.05 -15.36
N LYS A 65 15.08 -6.83 -16.06
CA LYS A 65 15.38 -7.58 -17.29
C LYS A 65 15.32 -9.08 -16.99
N ASP A 66 14.62 -9.82 -17.83
CA ASP A 66 14.34 -11.26 -17.67
C ASP A 66 13.59 -11.64 -16.37
N GLY A 67 13.08 -10.64 -15.64
CA GLY A 67 12.36 -10.79 -14.38
C GLY A 67 10.89 -11.17 -14.54
N ALA A 68 10.45 -11.55 -15.74
CA ALA A 68 9.11 -12.07 -15.97
C ALA A 68 9.09 -13.14 -17.06
N THR A 69 8.15 -14.07 -16.92
CA THR A 69 7.73 -15.00 -17.97
C THR A 69 6.30 -14.69 -18.38
N PHE A 70 5.99 -14.92 -19.65
CA PHE A 70 4.67 -14.69 -20.21
C PHE A 70 3.99 -16.04 -20.47
N GLY A 71 2.75 -16.16 -20.00
CA GLY A 71 1.94 -17.35 -20.24
C GLY A 71 1.31 -17.32 -21.62
N THR A 72 1.23 -18.48 -22.26
CA THR A 72 0.60 -18.65 -23.58
C THR A 72 -0.73 -19.41 -23.49
N GLU A 73 -1.02 -20.01 -22.34
CA GLU A 73 -2.22 -20.82 -22.13
C GLU A 73 -3.48 -19.95 -22.03
N PRO A 74 -4.56 -20.27 -22.78
CA PRO A 74 -5.85 -19.61 -22.62
C PRO A 74 -6.38 -19.77 -21.19
N GLY A 75 -6.70 -18.66 -20.53
CA GLY A 75 -7.20 -18.65 -19.15
C GLY A 75 -6.11 -18.76 -18.06
N GLY A 76 -4.85 -19.03 -18.44
CA GLY A 76 -3.73 -19.02 -17.52
C GLY A 76 -3.24 -17.60 -17.16
N PRO A 77 -2.33 -17.47 -16.18
CA PRO A 77 -1.70 -16.19 -15.88
C PRO A 77 -0.97 -15.64 -17.10
N ARG A 78 -1.36 -14.46 -17.58
CA ARG A 78 -0.70 -13.82 -18.74
C ARG A 78 0.77 -13.52 -18.48
N ARG A 79 1.14 -13.28 -17.23
CA ARG A 79 2.51 -12.92 -16.83
C ARG A 79 2.78 -13.39 -15.42
N GLN A 80 3.94 -13.98 -15.21
CA GLN A 80 4.51 -14.26 -13.90
C GLN A 80 5.74 -13.38 -13.68
N ILE A 81 5.79 -12.69 -12.55
CA ILE A 81 6.90 -11.79 -12.19
C ILE A 81 7.82 -12.54 -11.23
N LYS A 82 9.07 -12.71 -11.63
CA LYS A 82 10.11 -13.43 -10.89
C LYS A 82 11.06 -12.48 -10.15
N ALA A 83 11.24 -11.27 -10.68
CA ALA A 83 12.08 -10.25 -10.06
C ALA A 83 11.59 -8.85 -10.41
N ALA A 84 11.35 -8.03 -9.38
CA ALA A 84 10.93 -6.64 -9.52
C ALA A 84 11.71 -5.73 -8.57
N ASN A 85 11.82 -4.46 -8.94
CA ASN A 85 12.22 -3.40 -8.02
C ASN A 85 10.93 -2.71 -7.55
N LEU A 86 10.69 -2.73 -6.23
CA LEU A 86 9.55 -2.04 -5.63
C LEU A 86 9.92 -0.56 -5.44
N HIS A 87 9.06 0.33 -5.91
CA HIS A 87 9.29 1.77 -5.83
C HIS A 87 8.48 2.41 -4.71
N GLU A 88 7.22 2.00 -4.56
CA GLU A 88 6.31 2.59 -3.60
C GLU A 88 5.19 1.62 -3.22
N VAL A 89 4.62 1.87 -2.04
CA VAL A 89 3.33 1.28 -1.65
C VAL A 89 2.43 2.40 -1.12
N SER A 90 1.20 2.45 -1.63
CA SER A 90 0.24 3.51 -1.37
C SER A 90 -1.13 2.95 -0.96
N LEU A 91 -1.87 3.75 -0.20
CA LEU A 91 -3.24 3.45 0.21
C LEU A 91 -4.19 3.75 -0.96
N VAL A 92 -5.05 2.81 -1.29
CA VAL A 92 -6.00 2.91 -2.41
C VAL A 92 -7.37 2.39 -1.99
N ASP A 93 -8.40 2.77 -2.71
CA ASP A 93 -9.76 2.23 -2.57
C ASP A 93 -9.94 0.97 -3.44
N ASP A 94 -9.37 0.98 -4.64
CA ASP A 94 -9.40 -0.12 -5.61
C ASP A 94 -7.98 -0.62 -5.95
N PRO A 95 -7.49 -1.66 -5.26
CA PRO A 95 -6.16 -2.22 -5.52
C PRO A 95 -6.18 -3.24 -6.66
N SER A 96 -5.14 -3.20 -7.51
CA SER A 96 -4.98 -4.16 -8.60
C SER A 96 -4.83 -5.62 -8.13
N ASN A 97 -4.41 -5.84 -6.88
CA ASN A 97 -4.47 -7.14 -6.23
C ASN A 97 -5.57 -7.14 -5.15
N ALA A 98 -6.61 -7.96 -5.33
CA ALA A 98 -7.72 -8.07 -4.39
C ALA A 98 -7.32 -8.56 -2.98
N LEU A 99 -6.14 -9.16 -2.82
CA LEU A 99 -5.61 -9.59 -1.52
C LEU A 99 -4.77 -8.51 -0.82
N ALA A 100 -4.37 -7.45 -1.53
CA ALA A 100 -3.59 -6.35 -0.95
C ALA A 100 -4.53 -5.44 -0.16
N ARG A 101 -4.68 -5.72 1.13
CA ARG A 101 -5.63 -5.06 2.03
C ARG A 101 -4.93 -4.52 3.28
N VAL A 102 -5.45 -3.42 3.80
CA VAL A 102 -5.16 -2.97 5.16
C VAL A 102 -5.84 -3.95 6.11
N THR A 103 -5.04 -4.73 6.83
CA THR A 103 -5.55 -5.74 7.76
C THR A 103 -5.85 -5.18 9.13
N GLU A 104 -5.16 -4.12 9.53
CA GLU A 104 -5.36 -3.51 10.84
C GLU A 104 -4.97 -2.03 10.86
N MET A 105 -5.83 -1.20 11.47
CA MET A 105 -5.52 0.21 11.76
C MET A 105 -5.57 0.48 13.26
N ARG A 106 -4.41 0.69 13.87
CA ARG A 106 -4.27 0.92 15.32
C ARG A 106 -4.07 2.39 15.62
N ARG A 107 -4.73 2.87 16.68
CA ARG A 107 -4.39 4.17 17.29
C ARG A 107 -3.32 3.92 18.34
N ARG A 108 -2.13 4.51 18.17
CA ARG A 108 -1.16 4.58 19.27
C ARG A 108 -1.62 5.67 20.22
N PHE A 109 -2.02 5.29 21.43
CA PHE A 109 -2.21 6.27 22.50
C PHE A 109 -0.84 6.81 22.86
N TYR A 110 -0.59 8.08 22.55
CA TYR A 110 0.36 8.83 23.35
C TYR A 110 -0.41 9.23 24.61
N PRO A 111 -0.03 8.78 25.82
CA PRO A 111 -0.50 9.46 27.01
C PRO A 111 -0.14 10.94 26.82
N ALA A 112 -1.08 11.83 27.12
CA ALA A 112 -0.72 13.22 27.28
C ALA A 112 0.49 13.24 28.23
N GLY A 113 1.61 13.83 27.79
CA GLY A 113 2.77 14.00 28.65
C GLY A 113 2.39 14.76 29.92
N PRO A 114 3.25 14.71 30.96
CA PRO A 114 2.94 15.29 32.27
C PRO A 114 2.51 16.76 32.19
#